data_AF-A0A820K4E3-F1
#
_entry.id   AF-A0A820K4E3-F1
#
_cell.length_a   1.000
_cell.length_b   1.000
_cell.length_c   1.000
_cell.angle_alpha   90.00
_cell.angle_beta   90.00
_cell.angle_gamma   90.00
#
_symmetry.space_group_name_H-M   'P 1'
#
loop_
_entity.id
_entity.type
_entity.pdbx_description
1 polymer ?
#
loop_
_entity_poly.entity_id
_entity_poly.type
_entity_poly.pdbx_seq_one_letter_code
_entity_poly.pdbx_strand_id
1 'polypeptide(L)'
;SLDFRILRYLPYGSYARKNLGYLLAIQCGAQIIFESDDDNLLETNDIYLLPKILQPEQLPWIAFHRQRSPFINIYGSFGHPNIWPRGFPIDEIRNVTEDGWHSVRQNHQNTTHAYIQQYLADLDPDVDAIYRLAHPLSIGRIKFDRDQPPIAIEPFTYSPYNTQNTVTYYEAFWGLYLPVTTTFRVCDIWRGFWVQRLLWDIGGQLIFGTSTVKQIRNSHSYIKDMDDE
;
A
#
# COMPACT_ATOMS: atom_id res chain seq x y z
N SER A 1 -4.41 -1.50 32.86
CA SER A 1 -4.69 -2.19 31.59
C SER A 1 -5.11 -1.18 30.56
N LEU A 2 -4.99 -1.48 29.27
CA LEU A 2 -5.55 -0.63 28.22
C LEU A 2 -7.07 -0.84 28.17
N ASP A 3 -7.85 0.24 28.21
CA ASP A 3 -9.33 0.17 28.26
C ASP A 3 -9.96 0.30 26.85
N PHE A 4 -9.42 -0.42 25.88
CA PHE A 4 -9.95 -0.43 24.51
C PHE A 4 -10.96 -1.55 24.32
N ARG A 5 -12.18 -1.21 23.90
CA ARG A 5 -13.27 -2.18 23.66
C ARG A 5 -12.90 -3.27 22.64
N ILE A 6 -12.06 -2.94 21.65
CA ILE A 6 -11.61 -3.85 20.60
C ILE A 6 -10.83 -5.07 21.15
N LEU A 7 -10.22 -4.95 22.34
CA LEU A 7 -9.47 -6.04 22.97
C LEU A 7 -10.29 -7.32 23.16
N ARG A 8 -11.62 -7.19 23.32
CA ARG A 8 -12.53 -8.33 23.48
C ARG A 8 -12.66 -9.18 22.21
N TYR A 9 -12.27 -8.63 21.07
CA TYR A 9 -12.43 -9.26 19.76
C TYR A 9 -11.09 -9.66 19.12
N LEU A 10 -9.96 -9.18 19.63
CA LEU A 10 -8.64 -9.37 19.01
C LEU A 10 -7.97 -10.70 19.42
N PRO A 11 -7.86 -11.69 18.51
CA PRO A 11 -7.18 -12.94 18.80
C PRO A 11 -5.70 -12.71 19.10
N TYR A 12 -5.10 -13.58 19.93
CA TYR A 12 -3.65 -13.60 20.10
C TYR A 12 -2.96 -14.06 18.81
N GLY A 13 -1.76 -13.54 18.53
CA GLY A 13 -1.02 -13.86 17.31
C GLY A 13 -1.67 -13.39 16.00
N SER A 14 -2.70 -12.53 16.06
CA SER A 14 -3.36 -11.99 14.87
C SER A 14 -2.74 -10.66 14.44
N TYR A 15 -2.59 -10.49 13.12
CA TYR A 15 -2.14 -9.23 12.52
C TYR A 15 -3.02 -8.03 12.88
N ALA A 16 -4.33 -8.26 13.06
CA ALA A 16 -5.27 -7.23 13.45
C ALA A 16 -4.97 -6.62 14.84
N ARG A 17 -4.06 -7.20 15.64
CA ARG A 17 -3.60 -6.61 16.89
C ARG A 17 -2.87 -5.29 16.73
N LYS A 18 -2.37 -4.96 15.53
CA LYS A 18 -1.83 -3.63 15.23
C LYS A 18 -2.82 -2.50 15.51
N ASN A 19 -4.14 -2.78 15.46
CA ASN A 19 -5.18 -1.86 15.91
C ASN A 19 -4.93 -1.29 17.31
N LEU A 20 -4.37 -2.08 18.24
CA LEU A 20 -4.04 -1.59 19.59
C LEU A 20 -2.88 -0.59 19.54
N GLY A 21 -1.87 -0.84 18.71
CA GLY A 21 -0.76 0.08 18.48
C GLY A 21 -1.24 1.41 17.92
N TYR A 22 -2.14 1.40 16.95
CA TYR A 22 -2.74 2.64 16.41
C TYR A 22 -3.52 3.39 17.48
N LEU A 23 -4.40 2.72 18.23
CA LEU A 23 -5.20 3.36 19.27
C LEU A 23 -4.33 3.97 20.38
N LEU A 24 -3.25 3.28 20.76
CA LEU A 24 -2.25 3.80 21.70
C LEU A 24 -1.55 5.06 21.16
N ALA A 25 -1.08 5.01 19.91
CA ALA A 25 -0.42 6.15 19.28
C ALA A 25 -1.36 7.37 19.20
N ILE A 26 -2.61 7.14 18.79
CA ILE A 26 -3.67 8.17 18.72
C ILE A 26 -3.94 8.74 20.12
N GLN A 27 -4.07 7.90 21.14
CA GLN A 27 -4.28 8.33 22.52
C GLN A 27 -3.11 9.19 23.04
N CYS A 28 -1.88 8.90 22.60
CA CYS A 28 -0.69 9.70 22.91
C CYS A 28 -0.55 10.97 22.06
N GLY A 29 -1.52 11.29 21.20
CA GLY A 29 -1.55 12.52 20.42
C GLY A 29 -0.82 12.46 19.07
N ALA A 30 -0.54 11.25 18.55
CA ALA A 30 0.09 11.09 17.24
C ALA A 30 -0.68 11.88 16.16
N GLN A 31 0.06 12.56 15.28
CA GLN A 31 -0.48 13.25 14.10
C GLN A 31 -0.13 12.52 12.79
N ILE A 32 0.83 11.61 12.88
CA ILE A 32 1.34 10.80 11.79
C ILE A 32 1.63 9.43 12.38
N ILE A 33 1.25 8.37 11.67
CA ILE A 33 1.59 6.99 11.99
C ILE A 33 2.33 6.42 10.79
N PHE A 34 3.57 6.00 11.01
CA PHE A 34 4.31 5.16 10.08
C PHE A 34 4.18 3.72 10.52
N GLU A 35 3.85 2.85 9.58
CA GLU A 35 3.71 1.44 9.80
C GLU A 35 4.77 0.65 9.01
N SER A 36 5.41 -0.29 9.71
CA SER A 36 6.43 -1.18 9.19
C SER A 36 6.17 -2.60 9.68
N ASP A 37 6.67 -3.58 8.94
CA ASP A 37 6.75 -4.97 9.38
C ASP A 37 8.16 -5.31 9.88
N ASP A 38 8.27 -6.44 10.58
CA ASP A 38 9.52 -6.92 11.20
C ASP A 38 10.55 -7.41 10.16
N ASP A 39 10.10 -7.70 8.94
CA ASP A 39 10.93 -8.08 7.80
C ASP A 39 11.28 -6.90 6.86
N ASN A 40 10.90 -5.67 7.23
CA ASN A 40 11.27 -4.46 6.49
C ASN A 40 12.52 -3.83 7.11
N LEU A 41 13.62 -3.83 6.35
CA LEU A 41 14.82 -3.10 6.70
C LEU A 41 14.84 -1.76 5.97
N LEU A 42 14.85 -0.66 6.72
CA LEU A 42 15.01 0.67 6.13
C LEU A 42 16.32 0.72 5.33
N GLU A 43 16.27 1.27 4.12
CA GLU A 43 17.48 1.42 3.30
C GLU A 43 18.39 2.54 3.80
N THR A 44 17.79 3.55 4.41
CA THR A 44 18.43 4.64 5.11
C THR A 44 18.08 4.55 6.59
N ASN A 45 18.74 5.33 7.45
CA ASN A 45 18.34 5.41 8.87
C ASN A 45 17.16 6.39 9.08
N ASP A 46 16.43 6.73 8.01
CA ASP A 46 15.39 7.77 8.01
C ASP A 46 14.09 7.23 7.42
N ILE A 47 12.97 7.64 8.01
CA ILE A 47 11.64 7.42 7.43
C ILE A 47 11.38 8.59 6.48
N TYR A 48 11.23 8.28 5.19
CA TYR A 48 10.87 9.28 4.21
C TYR A 48 9.38 9.64 4.34
N LEU A 49 9.09 10.95 4.30
CA LEU A 49 7.77 11.50 4.50
C LEU A 49 7.56 12.67 3.55
N LEU A 50 6.53 12.59 2.72
CA LEU A 50 6.08 13.75 1.95
C LEU A 50 5.20 14.66 2.82
N PRO A 51 5.24 15.98 2.63
CA PRO A 51 4.29 16.90 3.25
C PRO A 51 2.83 16.49 3.00
N LYS A 52 1.97 16.74 3.99
CA LYS A 52 0.52 16.47 3.89
C LYS A 52 -0.14 17.16 2.67
N ILE A 53 0.35 18.33 2.30
CA ILE A 53 -0.15 19.11 1.15
C ILE A 53 1.03 19.31 0.20
N LEU A 54 0.89 18.81 -1.03
CA LEU A 54 1.90 18.84 -2.07
C LEU A 54 1.49 19.79 -3.19
N GLN A 55 2.46 20.53 -3.72
CA GLN A 55 2.33 21.25 -4.99
C GLN A 55 2.70 20.32 -6.16
N PRO A 56 2.21 20.59 -7.39
CA PRO A 56 2.51 19.75 -8.55
C PRO A 56 4.00 19.59 -8.86
N GLU A 57 4.87 20.55 -8.49
CA GLU A 57 6.33 20.39 -8.64
C GLU A 57 6.92 19.31 -7.74
N GLN A 58 6.29 19.05 -6.58
CA GLN A 58 6.69 18.02 -5.62
C GLN A 58 6.07 16.66 -5.94
N LEU A 59 5.00 16.65 -6.73
CA LEU A 59 4.25 15.47 -7.12
C LEU A 59 3.83 15.60 -8.59
N PRO A 60 4.77 15.38 -9.53
CA PRO A 60 4.56 15.70 -10.94
C PRO A 60 3.63 14.72 -11.66
N TRP A 61 3.32 13.57 -11.07
CA TRP A 61 2.57 12.49 -11.72
C TRP A 61 1.30 12.11 -10.95
N ILE A 62 0.23 11.89 -11.70
CA ILE A 62 -1.01 11.28 -11.22
C ILE A 62 -1.34 10.06 -12.08
N ALA A 63 -1.67 8.96 -11.42
CA ALA A 63 -2.13 7.74 -12.06
C ALA A 63 -3.65 7.68 -12.08
N PHE A 64 -4.20 7.12 -13.15
CA PHE A 64 -5.63 7.11 -13.42
C PHE A 64 -6.07 5.80 -14.06
N HIS A 65 -7.31 5.42 -13.81
CA HIS A 65 -7.89 4.25 -14.44
C HIS A 65 -8.23 4.51 -15.91
N ARG A 66 -8.28 3.43 -16.68
CA ARG A 66 -8.62 3.45 -18.10
C ARG A 66 -10.01 2.84 -18.29
N GLN A 67 -10.52 2.86 -19.52
CA GLN A 67 -11.91 2.48 -19.76
C GLN A 67 -12.22 1.02 -19.42
N ARG A 68 -11.25 0.10 -19.51
CA ARG A 68 -11.51 -1.34 -19.32
C ARG A 68 -11.41 -1.78 -17.86
N SER A 69 -10.66 -1.05 -17.04
CA SER A 69 -10.44 -1.42 -15.65
C SER A 69 -10.39 -0.19 -14.76
N PRO A 70 -11.07 -0.20 -13.59
CA PRO A 70 -10.87 0.83 -12.57
C PRO A 70 -9.52 0.65 -11.83
N PHE A 71 -8.79 -0.44 -12.09
CA PHE A 71 -7.52 -0.75 -11.44
C PHE A 71 -6.32 -0.28 -12.26
N ILE A 72 -5.23 0.01 -11.55
CA ILE A 72 -3.91 0.23 -12.14
C ILE A 72 -2.86 -0.63 -11.45
N ASN A 73 -1.91 -1.15 -12.21
CA ASN A 73 -0.74 -1.79 -11.63
C ASN A 73 0.34 -0.74 -11.36
N ILE A 74 0.40 -0.23 -10.13
CA ILE A 74 1.34 0.84 -9.79
C ILE A 74 2.81 0.42 -9.93
N TYR A 75 3.14 -0.86 -9.72
CA TYR A 75 4.52 -1.38 -9.86
C TYR A 75 5.07 -1.18 -11.27
N GLY A 76 4.19 -1.19 -12.29
CA GLY A 76 4.56 -0.86 -13.66
C GLY A 76 5.20 0.51 -13.80
N SER A 77 4.65 1.52 -13.10
CA SER A 77 5.18 2.88 -13.12
C SER A 77 6.54 3.01 -12.43
N PHE A 78 6.94 2.02 -11.64
CA PHE A 78 8.24 1.94 -10.97
C PHE A 78 9.16 0.88 -11.60
N GLY A 79 8.97 0.60 -12.90
CA GLY A 79 9.87 -0.23 -13.71
C GLY A 79 9.53 -1.72 -13.77
N HIS A 80 8.45 -2.17 -13.11
CA HIS A 80 8.07 -3.60 -13.04
C HIS A 80 6.64 -3.85 -13.55
N PRO A 81 6.38 -3.70 -14.86
CA PRO A 81 5.03 -3.89 -15.42
C PRO A 81 4.50 -5.32 -15.29
N ASN A 82 5.38 -6.31 -15.22
CA ASN A 82 4.99 -7.73 -15.14
C ASN A 82 4.80 -8.23 -13.70
N ILE A 83 4.87 -7.34 -12.71
CA ILE A 83 4.72 -7.65 -11.28
C ILE A 83 3.58 -6.79 -10.77
N TRP A 84 2.69 -7.35 -9.95
CA TRP A 84 1.55 -6.62 -9.39
C TRP A 84 1.51 -6.73 -7.87
N PRO A 85 0.99 -5.70 -7.17
CA PRO A 85 0.84 -5.75 -5.73
C PRO A 85 -0.18 -6.81 -5.31
N ARG A 86 0.01 -7.40 -4.14
CA ARG A 86 -0.93 -8.37 -3.56
C ARG A 86 -2.31 -7.75 -3.39
N GLY A 87 -3.34 -8.51 -3.75
CA GLY A 87 -4.73 -8.04 -3.79
C GLY A 87 -5.15 -7.41 -5.12
N PHE A 88 -4.27 -7.38 -6.12
CA PHE A 88 -4.65 -6.99 -7.47
C PHE A 88 -5.63 -8.02 -8.06
N PRO A 89 -6.79 -7.61 -8.60
CA PRO A 89 -7.74 -8.56 -9.19
C PRO A 89 -7.14 -9.23 -10.43
N ILE A 90 -7.02 -10.55 -10.40
CA ILE A 90 -6.33 -11.33 -11.43
C ILE A 90 -7.06 -11.26 -12.77
N ASP A 91 -8.39 -11.19 -12.73
CA ASP A 91 -9.24 -10.99 -13.90
C ASP A 91 -9.05 -9.61 -14.56
N GLU A 92 -8.48 -8.63 -13.85
CA GLU A 92 -8.17 -7.29 -14.36
C GLU A 92 -6.77 -7.17 -14.95
N ILE A 93 -5.87 -8.15 -14.74
CA ILE A 93 -4.48 -8.11 -15.24
C ILE A 93 -4.47 -7.94 -16.76
N ARG A 94 -5.34 -8.65 -17.46
CA ARG A 94 -5.46 -8.55 -18.92
C ARG A 94 -5.91 -7.15 -19.35
N ASN A 95 -6.91 -6.59 -18.67
CA ASN A 95 -7.44 -5.26 -18.99
C ASN A 95 -6.35 -4.18 -18.83
N VAL A 96 -5.62 -4.20 -17.72
CA VAL A 96 -4.53 -3.25 -17.47
C VAL A 96 -3.36 -3.42 -18.44
N THR A 97 -3.04 -4.66 -18.82
CA THR A 97 -2.00 -4.93 -19.84
C THR A 97 -2.38 -4.31 -21.18
N GLU A 98 -3.63 -4.50 -21.61
CA GLU A 98 -4.13 -4.00 -22.90
C GLU A 98 -4.28 -2.46 -22.92
N ASP A 99 -4.63 -1.85 -21.79
CA ASP A 99 -4.73 -0.40 -21.64
C ASP A 99 -3.36 0.29 -21.46
N GLY A 100 -2.30 -0.51 -21.32
CA GLY A 100 -0.94 -0.06 -21.08
C GLY A 100 -0.64 0.08 -19.59
N TRP A 101 0.44 -0.56 -19.15
CA TRP A 101 0.90 -0.59 -17.76
C TRP A 101 1.09 0.79 -17.11
N HIS A 102 1.30 1.83 -17.92
CA HIS A 102 1.55 3.20 -17.48
C HIS A 102 0.32 4.06 -17.76
N SER A 103 -0.64 4.01 -16.84
CA SER A 103 -1.75 4.98 -16.85
C SER A 103 -1.44 6.14 -15.94
N VAL A 104 -0.38 6.87 -16.28
CA VAL A 104 0.12 8.06 -15.59
C VAL A 104 0.12 9.28 -16.51
N ARG A 105 -0.13 10.46 -15.95
CA ARG A 105 -0.09 11.74 -16.67
C ARG A 105 0.42 12.84 -15.74
N GLN A 106 0.80 13.97 -16.33
CA GLN A 106 1.26 15.12 -15.55
C GLN A 106 0.16 15.58 -14.58
N ASN A 107 0.58 15.86 -13.34
CA ASN A 107 -0.29 16.41 -12.33
C ASN A 107 -0.52 17.91 -12.61
N HIS A 108 -1.78 18.28 -12.80
CA HIS A 108 -2.21 19.65 -13.01
C HIS A 108 -3.08 20.18 -11.85
N GLN A 109 -3.17 19.44 -10.75
CA GLN A 109 -3.85 19.91 -9.55
C GLN A 109 -3.04 21.02 -8.88
N ASN A 110 -3.71 22.07 -8.41
CA ASN A 110 -3.04 23.14 -7.65
C ASN A 110 -2.41 22.61 -6.37
N THR A 111 -3.10 21.70 -5.69
CA THR A 111 -2.65 21.06 -4.45
C THR A 111 -3.15 19.64 -4.39
N THR A 112 -2.31 18.73 -3.88
CA THR A 112 -2.66 17.33 -3.61
C THR A 112 -2.54 17.05 -2.12
N HIS A 113 -3.58 16.46 -1.52
CA HIS A 113 -3.60 16.10 -0.11
C HIS A 113 -3.14 14.64 0.09
N ALA A 114 -1.86 14.47 0.44
CA ALA A 114 -1.18 13.18 0.57
C ALA A 114 -1.42 12.53 1.95
N TYR A 115 -2.68 12.26 2.28
CA TYR A 115 -3.06 11.74 3.60
C TYR A 115 -2.60 10.30 3.85
N ILE A 116 -2.41 9.51 2.80
CA ILE A 116 -1.82 8.17 2.87
C ILE A 116 -0.68 8.09 1.85
N GLN A 117 0.46 7.59 2.28
CA GLN A 117 1.66 7.45 1.47
C GLN A 117 2.21 6.05 1.64
N GLN A 118 2.23 5.26 0.57
CA GLN A 118 2.87 3.96 0.57
C GLN A 118 4.19 4.02 -0.20
N TYR A 119 5.24 3.52 0.41
CA TYR A 119 6.54 3.38 -0.23
C TYR A 119 6.78 1.91 -0.58
N LEU A 120 7.45 1.68 -1.70
CA LEU A 120 7.70 0.33 -2.18
C LEU A 120 8.77 -0.39 -1.34
N ALA A 121 8.90 -1.69 -1.55
CA ALA A 121 9.89 -2.53 -0.88
C ALA A 121 10.74 -3.29 -1.92
N ASP A 122 12.05 -3.12 -1.87
CA ASP A 122 12.99 -3.85 -2.72
C ASP A 122 13.15 -5.29 -2.24
N LEU A 123 13.72 -6.11 -3.12
CA LEU A 123 14.01 -7.54 -3.00
C LEU A 123 12.77 -8.43 -3.06
N ASP A 124 11.91 -8.39 -2.05
CA ASP A 124 10.74 -9.27 -1.93
C ASP A 124 9.45 -8.49 -1.64
N PRO A 125 8.98 -7.65 -2.58
CA PRO A 125 7.78 -6.84 -2.39
C PRO A 125 6.53 -7.68 -2.12
N ASP A 126 5.50 -7.01 -1.62
CA ASP A 126 4.23 -7.66 -1.33
C ASP A 126 3.43 -7.99 -2.61
N VAL A 127 3.72 -9.17 -3.14
CA VAL A 127 3.06 -9.83 -4.27
C VAL A 127 2.28 -11.06 -3.76
N ASP A 128 1.23 -11.44 -4.49
CA ASP A 128 0.39 -12.58 -4.15
C ASP A 128 1.09 -13.94 -4.30
N ALA A 129 0.48 -14.98 -3.75
CA ALA A 129 1.01 -16.34 -3.78
C ALA A 129 1.13 -16.89 -5.21
N ILE A 130 0.23 -16.51 -6.12
CA ILE A 130 0.24 -16.96 -7.51
C ILE A 130 1.49 -16.46 -8.22
N TYR A 131 1.83 -15.18 -8.08
CA TYR A 131 3.05 -14.61 -8.64
C TYR A 131 4.29 -15.30 -8.07
N ARG A 132 4.33 -15.53 -6.74
CA ARG A 132 5.46 -16.19 -6.06
C ARG A 132 5.69 -17.61 -6.57
N LEU A 133 4.62 -18.38 -6.72
CA LEU A 133 4.69 -19.75 -7.23
C LEU A 133 5.09 -19.78 -8.71
N ALA A 134 4.62 -18.83 -9.52
CA ALA A 134 4.94 -18.73 -10.94
C ALA A 134 6.35 -18.20 -11.22
N HIS A 135 6.91 -17.35 -10.34
CA HIS A 135 8.18 -16.63 -10.55
C HIS A 135 9.17 -16.77 -9.38
N PRO A 136 9.50 -18.01 -8.93
CA PRO A 136 10.31 -18.22 -7.72
C PRO A 136 11.74 -17.65 -7.84
N LEU A 137 12.26 -17.47 -9.06
CA LEU A 137 13.59 -16.92 -9.30
C LEU A 137 13.67 -15.38 -9.24
N SER A 138 12.53 -14.71 -9.31
CA SER A 138 12.42 -13.24 -9.25
C SER A 138 12.36 -12.73 -7.82
N ILE A 139 11.78 -13.51 -6.91
CA ILE A 139 11.65 -13.18 -5.49
C ILE A 139 13.03 -12.97 -4.85
N GLY A 140 13.16 -11.92 -4.04
CA GLY A 140 14.42 -11.52 -3.39
C GLY A 140 15.38 -10.73 -4.28
N ARG A 141 14.99 -10.38 -5.52
CA ARG A 141 15.84 -9.71 -6.51
C ARG A 141 15.21 -8.48 -7.15
N ILE A 142 13.95 -8.18 -6.86
CA ILE A 142 13.23 -7.06 -7.45
C ILE A 142 13.83 -5.75 -6.93
N LYS A 143 14.02 -4.78 -7.81
CA LYS A 143 14.49 -3.44 -7.44
C LYS A 143 13.71 -2.40 -8.23
N PHE A 144 12.94 -1.57 -7.55
CA PHE A 144 12.12 -0.55 -8.19
C PHE A 144 12.98 0.62 -8.69
N ASP A 145 12.47 1.33 -9.69
CA ASP A 145 13.10 2.54 -10.21
C ASP A 145 13.14 3.63 -9.12
N ARG A 146 14.36 4.06 -8.78
CA ARG A 146 14.62 5.08 -7.73
C ARG A 146 14.45 6.49 -8.24
N ASP A 147 14.60 6.69 -9.55
CA ASP A 147 14.50 8.00 -10.18
C ASP A 147 13.04 8.38 -10.47
N GLN A 148 12.12 7.41 -10.40
CA GLN A 148 10.68 7.63 -10.55
C GLN A 148 10.14 8.51 -9.40
N PRO A 149 9.62 9.72 -9.69
CA PRO A 149 9.01 10.56 -8.67
C PRO A 149 7.73 9.95 -8.10
N PRO A 150 7.30 10.37 -6.89
CA PRO A 150 6.04 9.91 -6.31
C PRO A 150 4.84 10.17 -7.22
N ILE A 151 3.84 9.30 -7.11
CA ILE A 151 2.66 9.27 -7.98
C ILE A 151 1.41 9.27 -7.12
N ALA A 152 0.50 10.23 -7.32
CA ALA A 152 -0.82 10.17 -6.71
C ALA A 152 -1.76 9.24 -7.46
N ILE A 153 -2.69 8.61 -6.75
CA ILE A 153 -3.83 7.93 -7.34
C ILE A 153 -4.99 8.90 -7.50
N GLU A 154 -5.53 9.01 -8.71
CA GLU A 154 -6.73 9.80 -9.00
C GLU A 154 -7.98 9.17 -8.36
N PRO A 155 -8.96 9.96 -7.88
CA PRO A 155 -10.27 9.43 -7.52
C PRO A 155 -10.87 8.50 -8.58
N PHE A 156 -11.65 7.52 -8.14
CA PHE A 156 -12.22 6.45 -8.98
C PHE A 156 -11.19 5.47 -9.58
N THR A 157 -9.93 5.57 -9.19
CA THR A 157 -8.85 4.64 -9.57
C THR A 157 -8.40 3.84 -8.37
N TYR A 158 -8.26 2.53 -8.53
CA TYR A 158 -7.76 1.65 -7.46
C TYR A 158 -6.36 1.14 -7.77
N SER A 159 -5.50 1.17 -6.75
CA SER A 159 -4.29 0.35 -6.72
C SER A 159 -4.25 -0.36 -5.36
N PRO A 160 -4.04 -1.68 -5.30
CA PRO A 160 -3.84 -2.35 -4.03
C PRO A 160 -2.69 -1.68 -3.27
N TYR A 161 -2.93 -1.48 -1.98
CA TYR A 161 -1.98 -0.88 -1.05
C TYR A 161 -2.18 -1.59 0.29
N ASN A 162 -1.08 -1.86 0.99
CA ASN A 162 -1.08 -2.64 2.22
C ASN A 162 -0.67 -1.75 3.41
N THR A 163 -0.38 -2.38 4.52
CA THR A 163 0.04 -1.73 5.76
C THR A 163 1.54 -1.53 5.87
N GLN A 164 2.33 -2.30 5.13
CA GLN A 164 3.79 -2.27 5.15
C GLN A 164 4.30 -0.96 4.53
N ASN A 165 5.32 -0.37 5.15
CA ASN A 165 6.00 0.83 4.66
C ASN A 165 5.03 1.96 4.27
N THR A 166 4.02 2.18 5.13
CA THR A 166 2.91 3.10 4.87
C THR A 166 2.84 4.18 5.94
N VAL A 167 2.77 5.43 5.50
CA VAL A 167 2.50 6.58 6.35
C VAL A 167 1.04 6.97 6.22
N THR A 168 0.40 7.22 7.35
CA THR A 168 -0.94 7.79 7.43
C THR A 168 -0.89 9.08 8.24
N TYR A 169 -1.49 10.14 7.72
CA TYR A 169 -1.73 11.40 8.44
C TYR A 169 -3.04 11.36 9.21
N TYR A 170 -3.16 12.20 10.23
CA TYR A 170 -4.32 12.29 11.14
C TYR A 170 -5.68 12.27 10.42
N GLU A 171 -5.81 13.00 9.30
CA GLU A 171 -7.04 13.09 8.50
C GLU A 171 -7.54 11.73 7.98
N ALA A 172 -6.63 10.76 7.84
CA ALA A 172 -6.92 9.40 7.36
C ALA A 172 -6.81 8.32 8.45
N PHE A 173 -6.69 8.68 9.73
CA PHE A 173 -6.57 7.68 10.82
C PHE A 173 -7.78 6.75 10.95
N TRP A 174 -8.95 7.17 10.49
CA TRP A 174 -10.13 6.29 10.40
C TRP A 174 -9.87 5.07 9.51
N GLY A 175 -8.94 5.18 8.54
CA GLY A 175 -8.53 4.11 7.64
C GLY A 175 -7.47 3.15 8.19
N LEU A 176 -6.97 3.36 9.41
CA LEU A 176 -6.00 2.46 10.04
C LEU A 176 -6.62 1.12 10.47
N TYR A 177 -7.94 1.05 10.61
CA TYR A 177 -8.61 -0.13 11.12
C TYR A 177 -8.35 -1.37 10.26
N LEU A 178 -7.73 -2.40 10.86
CA LEU A 178 -7.60 -3.72 10.28
C LEU A 178 -8.78 -4.61 10.68
N PRO A 179 -9.55 -5.15 9.73
CA PRO A 179 -10.62 -6.10 10.01
C PRO A 179 -10.14 -7.33 10.80
N VAL A 180 -10.95 -7.75 11.77
CA VAL A 180 -10.59 -8.85 12.69
C VAL A 180 -11.18 -10.20 12.24
N THR A 181 -12.17 -10.16 11.35
CA THR A 181 -12.93 -11.35 10.89
C THR A 181 -12.37 -11.96 9.60
N THR A 182 -11.27 -11.42 9.08
CA THR A 182 -10.62 -11.87 7.84
C THR A 182 -9.31 -12.57 8.13
N THR A 183 -8.78 -13.33 7.17
CA THR A 183 -7.45 -13.92 7.28
C THR A 183 -6.38 -12.82 7.36
N PHE A 184 -5.20 -13.19 7.86
CA PHE A 184 -4.05 -12.29 7.85
C PHE A 184 -3.74 -11.80 6.43
N ARG A 185 -3.85 -12.68 5.43
CA ARG A 185 -3.42 -12.36 4.07
C ARG A 185 -4.30 -11.35 3.35
N VAL A 186 -5.56 -11.17 3.77
CA VAL A 186 -6.50 -10.27 3.08
C VAL A 186 -6.95 -9.06 3.90
N CYS A 187 -6.68 -9.02 5.20
CA CYS A 187 -7.22 -7.98 6.07
C CYS A 187 -6.80 -6.55 5.66
N ASP A 188 -5.53 -6.36 5.32
CA ASP A 188 -4.93 -5.10 4.87
C ASP A 188 -5.34 -4.74 3.43
N ILE A 189 -5.55 -5.75 2.57
CA ILE A 189 -6.05 -5.62 1.19
C ILE A 189 -7.48 -5.07 1.19
N TRP A 190 -8.41 -5.75 1.88
CA TRP A 190 -9.81 -5.30 1.96
C TRP A 190 -9.88 -3.91 2.57
N ARG A 191 -9.08 -3.66 3.61
CA ARG A 191 -8.91 -2.33 4.17
C ARG A 191 -8.47 -1.33 3.10
N GLY A 192 -7.47 -1.68 2.30
CA GLY A 192 -6.95 -0.79 1.28
C GLY A 192 -8.01 -0.32 0.27
N PHE A 193 -8.95 -1.19 -0.12
CA PHE A 193 -9.99 -0.81 -1.08
C PHE A 193 -11.04 0.14 -0.50
N TRP A 194 -11.61 -0.17 0.66
CA TRP A 194 -12.64 0.71 1.23
C TRP A 194 -12.04 2.03 1.71
N VAL A 195 -10.81 2.02 2.22
CA VAL A 195 -10.12 3.25 2.61
C VAL A 195 -9.84 4.13 1.39
N GLN A 196 -9.29 3.58 0.29
CA GLN A 196 -9.11 4.35 -0.94
C GLN A 196 -10.41 5.01 -1.39
N ARG A 197 -11.51 4.26 -1.42
CA ARG A 197 -12.81 4.83 -1.82
C ARG A 197 -13.21 6.00 -0.94
N LEU A 198 -13.19 5.85 0.38
CA LEU A 198 -13.62 6.90 1.31
C LEU A 198 -12.63 8.07 1.37
N LEU A 199 -11.36 7.83 1.06
CA LEU A 199 -10.33 8.87 1.03
C LEU A 199 -10.68 9.98 0.04
N TRP A 200 -11.30 9.62 -1.09
CA TRP A 200 -11.77 10.57 -2.10
C TRP A 200 -12.84 11.52 -1.56
N ASP A 201 -13.72 11.03 -0.67
CA ASP A 201 -14.83 11.82 -0.12
C ASP A 201 -14.34 12.93 0.83
N ILE A 202 -13.14 12.77 1.39
CA ILE A 202 -12.48 13.80 2.22
C ILE A 202 -11.44 14.61 1.44
N GLY A 203 -11.36 14.45 0.12
CA GLY A 203 -10.39 15.13 -0.75
C GLY A 203 -8.94 14.66 -0.56
N GLY A 204 -8.73 13.52 0.11
CA GLY A 204 -7.41 12.91 0.28
C GLY A 204 -7.02 12.05 -0.92
N GLN A 205 -5.73 11.80 -1.06
CA GLN A 205 -5.17 10.90 -2.07
C GLN A 205 -4.15 9.94 -1.47
N LEU A 206 -4.12 8.74 -2.06
CA LEU A 206 -3.07 7.75 -1.86
C LEU A 206 -1.91 8.11 -2.76
N ILE A 207 -0.71 8.22 -2.19
CA ILE A 207 0.53 8.45 -2.92
C ILE A 207 1.38 7.19 -2.88
N PHE A 208 1.95 6.81 -4.01
CA PHE A 208 3.04 5.83 -4.05
C PHE A 208 4.37 6.54 -4.25
N GLY A 209 5.36 6.21 -3.42
CA GLY A 209 6.75 6.62 -3.60
C GLY A 209 7.64 5.43 -3.92
N THR A 210 8.87 5.70 -4.38
CA THR A 210 9.85 4.64 -4.65
C THR A 210 10.22 3.86 -3.38
N SER A 211 11.01 2.81 -3.55
CA SER A 211 11.42 1.92 -2.48
C SER A 211 12.26 2.64 -1.42
N THR A 212 11.87 2.47 -0.16
CA THR A 212 12.58 2.99 1.02
C THR A 212 12.99 1.90 2.00
N VAL A 213 12.56 0.65 1.74
CA VAL A 213 12.89 -0.53 2.54
C VAL A 213 13.33 -1.69 1.65
N LYS A 214 14.10 -2.60 2.21
CA LYS A 214 14.35 -3.94 1.66
C LYS A 214 13.55 -4.93 2.48
N GLN A 215 12.72 -5.73 1.82
CA GLN A 215 11.97 -6.78 2.48
C GLN A 215 12.78 -8.09 2.44
N ILE A 216 13.10 -8.63 3.63
CA ILE A 216 13.78 -9.93 3.79
C ILE A 216 12.82 -10.87 4.49
N ARG A 217 11.93 -11.49 3.73
CA ARG A 217 10.82 -12.27 4.28
C ARG A 217 11.28 -13.43 5.17
N ASN A 218 10.51 -13.63 6.23
CA ASN A 218 10.55 -14.84 7.05
C ASN A 218 10.08 -16.07 6.25
N SER A 219 10.55 -17.27 6.59
CA SER A 219 10.11 -18.50 5.92
C SER A 219 8.61 -18.79 6.15
N HIS A 220 7.87 -19.10 5.08
CA HIS A 220 6.44 -19.42 5.11
C HIS A 220 6.03 -20.31 3.92
N SER A 221 4.79 -20.80 3.92
CA SER A 221 4.25 -21.69 2.86
C SER A 221 3.41 -20.90 1.87
N TYR A 222 3.87 -20.81 0.62
CA TYR A 222 3.13 -20.14 -0.45
C TYR A 222 1.80 -20.82 -0.81
N ILE A 223 1.69 -22.14 -0.63
CA ILE A 223 0.42 -22.86 -0.85
C ILE A 223 -0.62 -22.44 0.17
N LYS A 224 -0.22 -22.35 1.44
CA LYS A 224 -1.13 -21.92 2.50
C LYS A 224 -1.56 -20.46 2.28
N ASP A 225 -0.62 -19.61 1.85
CA ASP A 225 -0.93 -18.21 1.56
C ASP A 225 -1.96 -18.10 0.43
N MET A 226 -1.84 -18.91 -0.63
CA MET A 226 -2.82 -18.95 -1.71
C MET A 226 -4.22 -19.37 -1.24
N ASP A 227 -4.32 -20.28 -0.27
CA ASP A 227 -5.62 -20.68 0.31
C ASP A 227 -6.22 -19.61 1.23
N ASP A 228 -5.38 -18.78 1.86
CA ASP A 228 -5.77 -17.72 2.78
C ASP A 228 -6.08 -16.38 2.05
N GLU A 229 -5.64 -16.22 0.80
CA GLU A 229 -5.83 -15.06 -0.11
C GLU A 229 -7.16 -15.14 -0.89
#